data_AF-A0A3B0TG24-F1
#
_entry.id   AF-A0A3B0TG24-F1
#
_cell.length_a   1.000
_cell.length_b   1.000
_cell.length_c   1.000
_cell.angle_alpha   90.00
_cell.angle_beta   90.00
_cell.angle_gamma   90.00
#
_symmetry.space_group_name_H-M   'P 1'
#
loop_
_entity.id
_entity.type
_entity.pdbx_description
1 polymer ?
#
loop_
_entity_poly.entity_id
_entity_poly.type
_entity_poly.pdbx_seq_one_letter_code
_entity_poly.pdbx_strand_id
1 'polypeptide(L)' 'MAELKYTEVGRIKSIRGCIIIVEGLENCINGQLIHFGFGTMGIIIVFDEKEAQILIVKESSKLRTGDEARASLE' A
#
# COMPACT_ATOMS: atom_id res chain seq x y z
N MET A 1 3.54 23.23 16.29
CA MET A 1 4.14 21.89 16.42
C MET A 1 4.00 21.24 15.06
N ALA A 2 5.10 20.85 14.41
CA ALA A 2 5.00 20.16 13.12
C ALA A 2 4.53 18.73 13.38
N GLU A 3 3.37 18.35 12.83
CA GLU A 3 2.89 16.98 12.86
C GLU A 3 3.89 16.10 12.11
N LEU A 4 4.48 15.13 12.82
CA LEU A 4 5.42 14.17 12.24
C LEU A 4 4.62 13.21 11.34
N LYS A 5 4.53 13.54 10.05
CA LYS A 5 3.96 12.65 9.03
C LYS A 5 4.93 11.51 8.77
N TYR A 6 4.60 10.33 9.28
CA TYR A 6 5.37 9.13 8.99
C TYR A 6 4.83 8.51 7.69
N THR A 7 5.72 8.25 6.73
CA THR A 7 5.33 7.58 5.48
C THR A 7 6.26 6.41 5.23
N GLU A 8 5.66 5.22 5.15
CA GLU A 8 6.35 4.02 4.72
C GLU A 8 6.20 3.83 3.21
N VAL A 9 7.27 3.32 2.62
CA VAL A 9 7.33 3.05 1.19
C VAL A 9 7.60 1.56 1.01
N GLY A 10 6.58 0.85 0.58
CA GLY A 10 6.67 -0.54 0.16
C GLY A 10 6.78 -0.68 -1.35
N ARG A 11 7.01 -1.90 -1.82
CA ARG A 11 7.00 -2.25 -3.25
C ARG A 11 6.07 -3.40 -3.54
N ILE A 12 5.37 -3.33 -4.68
CA ILE A 12 4.52 -4.42 -5.14
C ILE A 12 5.37 -5.64 -5.48
N LYS A 13 5.18 -6.73 -4.73
CA LYS A 13 5.78 -8.03 -5.03
C LYS A 13 4.98 -8.79 -6.07
N SER A 14 3.66 -8.80 -5.95
CA SER A 14 2.77 -9.55 -6.84
C SER A 14 1.36 -8.97 -6.90
N ILE A 15 0.65 -9.25 -7.99
CA ILE A 15 -0.70 -8.75 -8.29
C ILE A 15 -1.58 -9.97 -8.56
N ARG A 16 -2.62 -10.17 -7.73
CA ARG A 16 -3.57 -11.29 -7.84
C ARG A 16 -4.98 -10.75 -7.97
N GLY A 17 -5.39 -10.47 -9.21
CA GLY A 17 -6.68 -9.82 -9.48
C GLY A 17 -6.73 -8.44 -8.83
N CYS A 18 -7.68 -8.24 -7.91
CA CYS A 18 -7.84 -6.98 -7.18
C CYS A 18 -7.01 -6.89 -5.88
N ILE A 19 -6.27 -7.94 -5.52
CA ILE A 19 -5.43 -7.99 -4.33
C ILE A 19 -3.96 -7.82 -4.74
N ILE A 20 -3.30 -6.84 -4.13
CA ILE A 20 -1.89 -6.53 -4.32
C ILE A 20 -1.11 -6.96 -3.09
N ILE A 21 0.00 -7.63 -3.31
CA ILE A 21 0.92 -8.04 -2.25
C ILE A 21 2.11 -7.08 -2.29
N VAL A 22 2.35 -6.40 -1.19
CA VAL A 22 3.42 -5.39 -1.03
C VAL A 22 4.37 -5.81 0.07
N GLU A 23 5.67 -5.62 -0.15
CA GLU A 23 6.72 -5.82 0.84
C GLU A 23 7.28 -4.46 1.31
N GLY A 24 7.81 -4.40 2.53
CA GLY A 24 8.44 -3.20 3.09
C GLY A 24 7.49 -2.22 3.77
N LEU A 25 6.32 -2.69 4.21
CA LEU A 25 5.38 -1.95 5.06
C LEU A 25 5.39 -2.58 6.46
N GLU A 26 6.30 -2.16 7.33
CA GLU A 26 6.54 -2.77 8.64
C GLU A 26 5.59 -2.24 9.73
N ASN A 27 5.10 -1.01 9.59
CA ASN A 27 4.28 -0.30 10.59
C ASN A 27 2.92 0.11 10.01
N CYS A 28 2.28 -0.81 9.31
CA CYS A 28 1.00 -0.58 8.65
C CYS A 28 -0.20 -1.09 9.46
N ILE A 29 -1.38 -0.53 9.21
CA ILE A 29 -2.61 -0.83 9.99
C ILE A 29 -3.69 -1.40 9.06
N ASN A 30 -4.40 -2.43 9.52
CA ASN A 30 -5.57 -2.93 8.79
C ASN A 30 -6.63 -1.84 8.66
N GLY A 31 -7.15 -1.64 7.44
CA GLY A 31 -8.05 -0.55 7.10
C GLY A 31 -7.36 0.74 6.69
N GLN A 32 -6.02 0.81 6.72
CA GLN A 32 -5.27 1.98 6.25
C GLN A 32 -5.36 2.11 4.72
N LEU A 33 -5.53 3.35 4.26
CA LEU A 33 -5.55 3.69 2.85
C LEU A 33 -4.12 3.81 2.31
N ILE A 34 -3.85 3.14 1.19
CA ILE A 34 -2.54 3.07 0.53
C ILE A 34 -2.63 3.70 -0.86
N HIS A 35 -1.60 4.50 -1.19
CA HIS A 35 -1.48 5.15 -2.48
C HIS A 35 -0.40 4.47 -3.32
N PHE A 36 -0.77 4.05 -4.52
CA PHE A 36 0.16 3.41 -5.48
C PHE A 36 0.66 4.37 -6.58
N GLY A 37 0.28 5.65 -6.49
CA GLY A 37 0.57 6.66 -7.51
C GLY A 37 -0.54 6.81 -8.55
N PHE A 38 -0.52 7.94 -9.27
CA PHE A 38 -1.46 8.28 -10.35
C PHE A 38 -2.95 8.14 -9.99
N GLY A 39 -3.29 8.31 -8.71
CA GLY A 39 -4.66 8.22 -8.20
C GLY A 39 -5.19 6.80 -7.98
N THR A 40 -4.37 5.76 -8.16
CA THR A 40 -4.71 4.39 -7.76
C THR A 40 -4.57 4.25 -6.25
N MET A 41 -5.60 3.69 -5.61
CA MET A 41 -5.71 3.56 -4.15
C MET A 41 -6.16 2.15 -3.77
N GLY A 42 -5.69 1.71 -2.62
CA GLY A 42 -6.14 0.47 -1.99
C GLY A 42 -6.28 0.61 -0.49
N ILE A 43 -6.79 -0.44 0.14
CA ILE A 43 -6.93 -0.56 1.58
C ILE A 43 -6.22 -1.82 2.08
N ILE A 44 -5.45 -1.71 3.15
CA ILE A 44 -4.82 -2.88 3.77
C ILE A 44 -5.91 -3.75 4.39
N ILE A 45 -5.97 -5.02 4.01
CA ILE A 45 -6.90 -5.99 4.58
C ILE A 45 -6.22 -6.83 5.65
N VAL A 46 -5.02 -7.30 5.35
CA VAL A 46 -4.22 -8.14 6.22
C VAL A 46 -2.75 -7.88 5.96
N PHE A 47 -1.93 -7.95 6.99
CA PHE A 47 -0.48 -7.90 6.87
C PHE A 47 0.16 -8.92 7.83
N ASP A 48 1.39 -9.31 7.50
CA ASP A 48 2.29 -10.06 8.35
C ASP A 48 3.65 -9.36 8.43
N GLU A 49 4.64 -9.99 9.06
CA GLU A 49 5.98 -9.42 9.26
C GLU A 49 6.74 -9.12 7.95
N LYS A 50 6.30 -9.66 6.82
CA LYS A 50 6.97 -9.53 5.52
C LYS A 50 6.10 -8.86 4.47
N GLU A 51 4.81 -9.18 4.46
CA GLU A 51 3.92 -8.85 3.35
C GLU A 51 2.62 -8.21 3.84
N ALA A 52 2.18 -7.16 3.14
CA ALA A 52 0.86 -6.57 3.30
C ALA A 52 0.00 -6.89 2.08
N GLN A 53 -1.23 -7.33 2.32
CA GLN A 53 -2.24 -7.55 1.30
C GLN A 53 -3.18 -6.36 1.25
N ILE A 54 -3.23 -5.73 0.08
CA ILE A 54 -4.00 -4.52 -0.17
C ILE A 54 -5.06 -4.81 -1.22
N LEU A 55 -6.32 -4.50 -0.92
CA LEU A 55 -7.41 -4.54 -1.89
C LEU A 55 -7.50 -3.21 -2.61
N ILE A 56 -7.51 -3.24 -3.94
CA ILE A 56 -7.71 -2.06 -4.76
C ILE A 56 -9.16 -1.58 -4.65
N VAL A 57 -9.32 -0.34 -4.20
CA VAL A 57 -10.62 0.35 -4.10
C VAL A 57 -10.84 1.34 -5.24
N LYS A 58 -9.75 1.79 -5.87
CA LYS A 58 -9.80 2.66 -7.05
C LYS A 58 -8.60 2.38 -7.95
N GLU A 59 -8.85 1.98 -9.18
CA GLU A 59 -7.82 1.80 -10.20
C GLU A 59 -7.90 2.94 -11.21
N SER A 60 -6.90 3.84 -11.18
CA SER A 60 -6.75 4.91 -12.18
C SER A 60 -5.61 4.64 -13.16
N SER A 61 -4.72 3.70 -12.82
CA SER A 61 -3.54 3.34 -13.59
C SER A 61 -3.18 1.89 -13.34
N LYS A 62 -2.64 1.24 -14.37
CA LYS A 62 -2.28 -0.18 -14.34
C LYS A 62 -1.05 -0.39 -13.46
N LEU A 63 -1.24 -1.12 -12.37
CA LEU A 63 -0.16 -1.47 -11.44
C LEU A 63 0.77 -2.53 -12.01
N ARG A 64 2.05 -2.44 -11.65
CA ARG A 64 3.09 -3.41 -12.03
C ARG A 64 3.88 -3.85 -10.80
N THR A 65 4.45 -5.04 -10.89
CA THR A 65 5.43 -5.52 -9.90
C THR A 65 6.62 -4.57 -9.85
N GLY A 66 7.01 -4.17 -8.64
CA GLY A 66 8.07 -3.20 -8.38
C GLY A 66 7.58 -1.76 -8.18
N ASP A 67 6.31 -1.45 -8.49
CA ASP A 67 5.76 -0.12 -8.24
C ASP A 67 5.75 0.20 -6.73
N GLU A 68 5.92 1.48 -6.40
CA GLU A 68 5.89 1.96 -5.02
C GLU A 68 4.46 2.01 -4.47
N ALA A 69 4.32 1.57 -3.23
CA ALA A 69 3.11 1.71 -2.42
C ALA A 69 3.44 2.58 -1.20
N ARG A 70 2.68 3.65 -0.98
CA ARG A 70 2.92 4.61 0.10
C ARG A 70 1.83 4.51 1.16
N ALA A 71 2.25 4.24 2.38
CA ALA A 71 1.42 4.21 3.56
C ALA A 71 1.75 5.45 4.41
N SER A 72 0.86 6.42 4.46
CA SER A 72 1.04 7.61 5.33
C SER A 72 0.22 7.43 6.60
N LEU A 73 0.84 7.72 7.75
CA LEU A 73 0.16 7.94 9.02
C LEU A 73 0.14 9.46 9.26
N GLU A 74 -1.07 9.98 9.47
CA GLU A 74 -1.33 11.37 9.88
C GLU A 74 -1.60 11.44 11.38
#